data_AF-A0A937XB16-F1
#
_entry.id   AF-A0A937XB16-F1
#
_cell.length_a   1.000
_cell.length_b   1.000
_cell.length_c   1.000
_cell.angle_alpha   90.00
_cell.angle_beta   90.00
_cell.angle_gamma   90.00
#
_symmetry.space_group_name_H-M   'P 1'
#
loop_
_entity.id
_entity.type
_entity.pdbx_description
1 polymer ?
#
loop_
_entity_poly.entity_id
_entity_poly.type
_entity_poly.pdbx_seq_one_letter_code
_entity_poly.pdbx_strand_id
1 'polypeptide(L)'
;MGAPGSGEPQPPPGDRRRGILRAIEEAPGGGWGWFLLLAGLIFARNLLEGFVEAPQQMGFDWRGDVSVGMLFLHFPLFYLALFLLLTLWLHILAGRPASRVARVVVCGFGLLLVVPIVDHFASRGAGYDLKYLTGFGAEVWRFWDPRAASAAVSPGQRIEI
;
A
#
# COMPACT_ATOMS: atom_id res chain seq x y z
N MET A 1 1.68 60.70 16.23
CA MET A 1 1.95 59.49 17.03
C MET A 1 1.21 58.34 16.38
N GLY A 2 1.90 57.57 15.54
CA GLY A 2 1.34 56.38 14.86
C GLY A 2 1.72 55.14 15.64
N ALA A 3 0.75 54.28 15.96
CA ALA A 3 0.99 53.03 16.65
C ALA A 3 1.85 52.09 15.80
N PRO A 4 2.91 51.48 16.35
CA PRO A 4 3.70 50.48 15.64
C PRO A 4 2.82 49.24 15.41
N GLY A 5 2.69 48.88 14.14
CA GLY A 5 1.95 47.70 13.70
C GLY A 5 2.45 46.45 14.42
N SER A 6 1.53 45.75 15.06
CA SER A 6 1.75 44.41 15.60
C SER A 6 2.05 43.47 14.43
N GLY A 7 3.34 43.29 14.15
CA GLY A 7 3.79 42.26 13.22
C GLY A 7 3.28 40.92 13.70
N GLU A 8 2.42 40.27 12.90
CA GLU A 8 2.02 38.90 13.16
C GLU A 8 3.29 38.05 13.29
N PRO A 9 3.42 37.25 14.36
CA PRO A 9 4.59 36.43 14.57
C PRO A 9 4.72 35.44 13.41
N GLN A 10 5.81 35.56 12.64
CA GLN A 10 6.13 34.58 11.62
C GLN A 10 6.27 33.20 12.28
N PRO A 11 5.61 32.16 11.73
CA PRO A 11 5.73 30.81 12.27
C PRO A 11 7.18 30.34 12.16
N PRO A 12 7.69 29.58 13.15
CA PRO A 12 9.09 29.18 13.21
C PRO A 12 9.50 28.34 11.98
N PRO A 13 10.73 28.51 11.47
CA PRO A 13 11.23 27.81 10.30
C PRO A 13 11.52 26.34 10.65
N GLY A 14 10.47 25.52 10.64
CA GLY A 14 10.53 24.07 10.84
C GLY A 14 9.33 23.30 10.28
N ASP A 15 8.33 24.01 9.74
CA ASP A 15 6.97 23.45 9.57
C ASP A 15 6.60 23.01 8.15
N ARG A 16 7.55 22.91 7.21
CA ARG A 16 7.25 22.47 5.83
C ARG A 16 6.59 21.08 5.77
N ARG A 17 7.01 20.16 6.65
CA ARG A 17 6.43 18.80 6.73
C ARG A 17 4.98 18.84 7.23
N ARG A 18 4.67 19.72 8.18
CA ARG A 18 3.30 19.95 8.64
C ARG A 18 2.46 20.60 7.53
N GLY A 19 3.07 21.46 6.73
CA GLY A 19 2.42 22.09 5.57
C GLY A 19 1.92 21.07 4.54
N ILE A 20 2.73 20.09 4.16
CA ILE A 20 2.32 19.06 3.17
C ILE A 20 1.19 18.19 3.71
N LEU A 21 1.32 17.67 4.94
CA LEU A 21 0.28 16.84 5.54
C LEU A 21 -1.03 17.61 5.67
N ARG A 22 -0.96 18.86 6.12
CA ARG A 22 -2.14 19.72 6.23
C ARG A 22 -2.78 20.00 4.87
N ALA A 23 -1.97 20.25 3.84
CA ALA A 23 -2.46 20.44 2.47
C ALA A 23 -3.22 19.21 1.96
N ILE A 24 -2.75 17.99 2.28
CA ILE A 24 -3.44 16.75 1.91
C ILE A 24 -4.73 16.56 2.72
N GLU A 25 -4.68 16.80 4.03
CA GLU A 25 -5.85 16.69 4.91
C GLU A 25 -6.98 17.64 4.50
N GLU A 26 -6.62 18.86 4.08
CA GLU A 26 -7.54 19.93 3.70
C GLU A 26 -7.87 19.95 2.21
N ALA A 27 -7.26 19.06 1.41
CA ALA A 27 -7.44 19.04 -0.04
C ALA A 27 -8.94 18.91 -0.43
N PRO A 28 -9.39 19.67 -1.45
CA PRO A 28 -10.76 19.62 -1.93
C PRO A 28 -11.04 18.25 -2.55
N GLY A 29 -12.26 17.74 -2.33
CA GLY A 29 -12.69 16.45 -2.89
C GLY A 29 -13.70 15.74 -1.99
N GLY A 30 -14.80 15.30 -2.58
CA GLY A 30 -15.77 14.45 -1.91
C GLY A 30 -15.23 13.03 -1.68
N GLY A 31 -15.87 12.28 -0.79
CA GLY A 31 -15.46 10.90 -0.47
C GLY A 31 -15.33 10.00 -1.71
N TRP A 32 -16.24 10.17 -2.69
CA TRP A 32 -16.18 9.46 -3.97
C TRP A 32 -14.94 9.79 -4.81
N GLY A 33 -14.49 11.04 -4.83
CA GLY A 33 -13.28 11.41 -5.58
C GLY A 33 -12.04 10.70 -5.02
N TRP A 34 -11.92 10.65 -3.69
CA TRP A 34 -10.83 9.93 -3.02
C TRP A 34 -10.93 8.41 -3.17
N PHE A 35 -12.14 7.87 -3.17
CA PHE A 35 -12.37 6.45 -3.44
C PHE A 35 -11.98 6.07 -4.87
N LEU A 36 -12.36 6.88 -5.87
CA LEU A 36 -11.98 6.65 -7.26
C LEU A 36 -10.46 6.77 -7.46
N LEU A 37 -9.81 7.70 -6.76
CA LEU A 37 -8.35 7.79 -6.75
C LEU A 37 -7.71 6.52 -6.19
N LEU A 38 -8.20 6.01 -5.06
CA LEU A 38 -7.72 4.75 -4.48
C LEU A 38 -7.89 3.58 -5.45
N ALA A 39 -9.08 3.43 -6.04
CA ALA A 39 -9.36 2.38 -7.01
C ALA A 39 -8.45 2.49 -8.24
N GLY A 40 -8.22 3.71 -8.74
CA GLY A 40 -7.32 3.99 -9.85
C GLY A 40 -5.87 3.63 -9.52
N LEU A 41 -5.38 3.95 -8.31
CA LEU A 41 -4.02 3.60 -7.87
C LEU A 41 -3.83 2.08 -7.77
N ILE A 42 -4.80 1.37 -7.21
CA ILE A 42 -4.77 -0.10 -7.10
C ILE A 42 -4.75 -0.73 -8.49
N PHE A 43 -5.64 -0.29 -9.38
CA PHE A 43 -5.72 -0.78 -10.74
C PHE A 43 -4.43 -0.50 -11.52
N ALA A 44 -3.93 0.74 -11.45
CA ALA A 44 -2.69 1.14 -12.11
C ALA A 44 -1.49 0.33 -11.60
N ARG A 45 -1.41 0.04 -10.30
CA ARG A 45 -0.36 -0.82 -9.74
C ARG A 45 -0.42 -2.22 -10.32
N ASN A 46 -1.60 -2.84 -10.33
CA ASN A 46 -1.80 -4.20 -10.84
C ASN A 46 -1.50 -4.29 -12.35
N LEU A 47 -1.90 -3.27 -13.11
CA LEU A 47 -1.60 -3.18 -14.53
C LEU A 47 -0.09 -3.00 -14.78
N LEU A 48 0.55 -2.11 -14.01
CA LEU A 48 1.98 -1.83 -14.12
C LEU A 48 2.82 -3.06 -13.80
N GLU A 49 2.48 -3.81 -12.74
CA GLU A 49 3.13 -5.08 -12.41
C GLU A 49 3.03 -6.07 -13.58
N GLY A 50 1.83 -6.29 -14.13
CA GLY A 50 1.66 -7.20 -15.27
C GLY A 50 2.39 -6.78 -16.56
N PHE A 51 2.66 -5.49 -16.75
CA PHE A 51 3.48 -5.00 -17.87
C PHE A 51 4.99 -5.21 -17.66
N VAL A 52 5.43 -5.12 -16.40
CA VAL A 52 6.83 -4.90 -16.03
C VAL A 52 7.51 -6.18 -15.54
N GLU A 53 6.74 -7.11 -14.98
CA GLU A 53 7.24 -8.44 -14.61
C GLU A 53 7.65 -9.24 -15.86
N ALA A 54 8.70 -10.03 -15.71
CA ALA A 54 9.37 -10.81 -16.76
C ALA A 54 8.45 -11.77 -17.53
N PRO A 55 7.42 -12.41 -16.93
CA PRO A 55 6.47 -13.19 -17.71
C PRO A 55 5.65 -12.32 -18.66
N GLN A 56 5.45 -11.03 -18.33
CA GLN A 56 4.56 -10.09 -19.02
C GLN A 56 3.14 -10.65 -19.21
N GLN A 57 2.71 -11.52 -18.28
CA GLN A 57 1.42 -12.19 -18.33
C GLN A 57 0.44 -11.48 -17.40
N MET A 58 -0.38 -10.60 -17.96
CA MET A 58 -1.42 -9.89 -17.19
C MET A 58 -2.58 -10.80 -16.79
N GLY A 59 -2.47 -11.60 -15.75
CA GLY A 59 -3.63 -12.34 -15.25
C GLY A 59 -4.18 -13.41 -16.22
N PHE A 60 -3.51 -13.65 -17.34
CA PHE A 60 -3.88 -14.60 -18.40
C PHE A 60 -3.12 -15.92 -18.28
N ASP A 61 -2.35 -16.11 -17.21
CA ASP A 61 -1.82 -17.43 -16.90
C ASP A 61 -2.97 -18.30 -16.38
N TRP A 62 -2.96 -19.57 -16.78
CA TRP A 62 -3.89 -20.58 -16.29
C TRP A 62 -3.55 -21.01 -14.85
N ARG A 63 -2.34 -20.69 -14.39
CA ARG A 63 -1.91 -20.85 -12.99
C ARG A 63 -2.73 -19.93 -12.08
N GLY A 64 -3.31 -20.50 -11.02
CA GLY A 64 -4.28 -19.79 -10.15
C GLY A 64 -3.71 -18.54 -9.46
N ASP A 65 -2.39 -18.54 -9.26
CA ASP A 65 -1.52 -17.51 -8.71
C ASP A 65 -1.42 -16.24 -9.57
N VAL A 66 -1.71 -16.32 -10.88
CA VAL A 66 -1.71 -15.17 -11.81
C VAL A 66 -2.98 -15.19 -12.68
N SER A 67 -4.13 -15.45 -12.04
CA SER A 67 -5.43 -15.50 -12.70
C SER A 67 -6.14 -14.13 -12.74
N VAL A 68 -7.13 -13.98 -13.63
CA VAL A 68 -8.05 -12.81 -13.66
C VAL A 68 -8.70 -12.58 -12.29
N GLY A 69 -9.06 -13.66 -11.58
CA GLY A 69 -9.60 -13.57 -10.22
C GLY A 69 -8.60 -12.95 -9.23
N MET A 70 -7.32 -13.29 -9.34
CA MET A 70 -6.28 -12.66 -8.53
C MET A 70 -6.16 -11.16 -8.83
N LEU A 71 -6.13 -10.79 -10.12
CA LEU A 71 -5.93 -9.41 -10.56
C LEU A 71 -7.08 -8.46 -10.22
N PHE A 72 -8.33 -8.92 -10.39
CA PHE A 72 -9.53 -8.08 -10.30
C PHE A 72 -10.34 -8.27 -9.01
N LEU A 73 -10.13 -9.37 -8.27
CA LEU A 73 -10.85 -9.63 -7.03
C LEU A 73 -9.90 -9.67 -5.83
N HIS A 74 -8.90 -10.58 -5.85
CA HIS A 74 -8.05 -10.79 -4.68
C HIS A 74 -7.21 -9.55 -4.34
N PHE A 75 -6.39 -9.05 -5.28
CA PHE A 75 -5.54 -7.89 -5.01
C PHE A 75 -6.32 -6.62 -4.68
N PRO A 76 -7.41 -6.25 -5.40
CA PRO A 76 -8.19 -5.08 -5.03
C PRO A 76 -8.82 -5.18 -3.63
N LEU A 77 -9.33 -6.35 -3.25
CA LEU A 77 -9.87 -6.56 -1.90
C LEU A 77 -8.77 -6.51 -0.84
N PHE A 78 -7.59 -7.07 -1.12
CA PHE A 78 -6.42 -6.99 -0.23
C PHE A 78 -6.02 -5.53 0.02
N TYR A 79 -5.88 -4.73 -1.04
CA TYR A 79 -5.52 -3.32 -0.91
C TYR A 79 -6.61 -2.48 -0.24
N LEU A 80 -7.89 -2.80 -0.48
CA LEU A 80 -8.99 -2.16 0.22
C LEU A 80 -8.97 -2.49 1.73
N ALA A 81 -8.74 -3.75 2.09
CA ALA A 81 -8.60 -4.16 3.48
C ALA A 81 -7.42 -3.47 4.16
N LEU A 82 -6.26 -3.40 3.48
CA LEU A 82 -5.09 -2.69 3.97
C LEU A 82 -5.37 -1.19 4.15
N PHE A 83 -6.06 -0.56 3.19
CA PHE A 83 -6.47 0.84 3.29
C PHE A 83 -7.35 1.10 4.51
N LEU A 84 -8.37 0.26 4.74
CA LEU A 84 -9.26 0.37 5.88
C LEU A 84 -8.51 0.16 7.19
N LEU A 85 -7.65 -0.85 7.26
CA LEU A 85 -6.84 -1.17 8.44
C LEU A 85 -5.90 -0.01 8.80
N LEU A 86 -5.15 0.51 7.84
CA LEU A 86 -4.23 1.64 8.05
C LEU A 86 -4.99 2.91 8.44
N THR A 87 -6.11 3.19 7.79
CA THR A 87 -6.96 4.35 8.13
C THR A 87 -7.49 4.23 9.55
N LEU A 88 -7.95 3.06 9.96
CA LEU A 88 -8.45 2.81 11.31
C LEU A 88 -7.35 2.99 12.36
N TRP A 89 -6.19 2.37 12.16
CA TRP A 89 -5.07 2.49 13.10
C TRP A 89 -4.58 3.92 13.23
N LEU A 90 -4.37 4.62 12.10
CA LEU A 90 -3.92 6.01 12.13
C LEU A 90 -4.99 6.95 12.70
N HIS A 91 -6.28 6.67 12.48
CA HIS A 91 -7.36 7.39 13.13
C HIS A 91 -7.28 7.27 14.66
N ILE A 92 -7.14 6.05 15.18
CA ILE A 92 -7.03 5.79 16.62
C ILE A 92 -5.78 6.46 17.20
N LEU A 93 -4.63 6.31 16.55
CA LEU A 93 -3.35 6.81 17.05
C LEU A 93 -3.23 8.34 16.96
N ALA A 94 -3.73 8.95 15.87
CA ALA A 94 -3.59 10.39 15.65
C ALA A 94 -4.74 11.21 16.27
N GLY A 95 -5.87 10.57 16.62
CA GLY A 95 -7.07 11.25 17.12
C GLY A 95 -7.69 12.24 16.10
N ARG A 96 -7.41 12.05 14.80
CA ARG A 96 -7.88 12.91 13.70
C ARG A 96 -9.11 12.30 13.04
N PRO A 97 -10.03 13.09 12.46
CA PRO A 97 -11.19 12.54 11.74
C PRO A 97 -10.77 11.52 10.67
N ALA A 98 -11.45 10.37 10.62
CA ALA A 98 -11.11 9.27 9.71
C ALA A 98 -11.08 9.70 8.24
N SER A 99 -11.93 10.65 7.85
CA SER A 99 -11.96 11.22 6.49
C SER A 99 -10.66 11.94 6.11
N ARG A 100 -9.99 12.63 7.05
CA ARG A 100 -8.69 13.28 6.81
C ARG A 100 -7.57 12.26 6.74
N VAL A 101 -7.58 11.30 7.66
CA VAL A 101 -6.61 10.19 7.68
C VAL A 101 -6.68 9.39 6.38
N ALA A 102 -7.89 9.06 5.92
CA ALA A 102 -8.11 8.36 4.66
C ALA A 102 -7.42 9.05 3.47
N ARG A 103 -7.49 10.38 3.36
CA ARG A 103 -6.83 11.15 2.29
C ARG A 103 -5.32 10.97 2.32
N VAL A 104 -4.72 11.05 3.51
CA VAL A 104 -3.28 10.83 3.70
C VAL A 104 -2.90 9.41 3.31
N VAL A 105 -3.70 8.40 3.71
CA VAL A 105 -3.46 7.01 3.33
C VAL A 105 -3.57 6.82 1.82
N VAL A 106 -4.58 7.38 1.14
CA VAL A 106 -4.70 7.32 -0.32
C VAL A 106 -3.48 7.94 -1.01
N CYS A 107 -2.98 9.08 -0.55
CA CYS A 107 -1.75 9.66 -1.07
C CYS A 107 -0.54 8.72 -0.86
N GLY A 108 -0.47 8.06 0.31
CA GLY A 108 0.54 7.03 0.58
C GLY A 108 0.47 5.82 -0.34
N PHE A 109 -0.74 5.43 -0.77
CA PHE A 109 -0.93 4.36 -1.76
C PHE A 109 -0.34 4.70 -3.13
N GLY A 110 -0.02 5.98 -3.41
CA GLY A 110 0.78 6.35 -4.59
C GLY A 110 2.14 5.64 -4.63
N LEU A 111 2.70 5.28 -3.48
CA LEU A 111 3.95 4.50 -3.39
C LEU A 111 3.82 3.09 -3.96
N LEU A 112 2.60 2.54 -4.06
CA LEU A 112 2.37 1.23 -4.66
C LEU A 112 2.83 1.17 -6.13
N LEU A 113 2.80 2.30 -6.84
CA LEU A 113 3.26 2.39 -8.23
C LEU A 113 4.78 2.32 -8.35
N VAL A 114 5.52 2.66 -7.28
CA VAL A 114 6.99 2.67 -7.29
C VAL A 114 7.54 1.25 -7.21
N VAL A 115 6.88 0.36 -6.47
CA VAL A 115 7.34 -1.00 -6.21
C VAL A 115 7.65 -1.80 -7.50
N PRO A 116 6.71 -1.97 -8.45
CA PRO A 116 6.99 -2.74 -9.67
C PRO A 116 8.07 -2.06 -10.53
N ILE A 117 8.19 -0.73 -10.51
CA ILE A 117 9.26 -0.01 -11.22
C ILE A 117 10.62 -0.35 -10.62
N VAL A 118 10.74 -0.30 -9.30
CA VAL A 118 11.99 -0.65 -8.61
C VAL A 118 12.34 -2.12 -8.87
N ASP A 119 11.37 -3.02 -8.80
CA ASP A 119 11.59 -4.43 -9.10
C ASP A 119 12.09 -4.65 -10.54
N HIS A 120 11.53 -3.93 -11.52
CA HIS A 120 12.03 -3.96 -12.89
C HIS A 120 13.53 -3.65 -12.99
N PHE A 121 13.97 -2.57 -12.36
CA PHE A 121 15.36 -2.13 -12.46
C PHE A 121 16.30 -2.96 -11.58
N ALA A 122 15.82 -3.47 -10.45
CA ALA A 122 16.63 -4.22 -9.48
C ALA A 122 16.74 -5.71 -9.81
N SER A 123 15.65 -6.33 -10.25
CA SER A 123 15.53 -7.79 -10.46
C SER A 123 15.24 -8.18 -11.91
N ARG A 124 15.07 -7.20 -12.82
CA ARG A 124 14.55 -7.40 -14.19
C ARG A 124 13.10 -7.88 -14.22
N GLY A 125 12.30 -7.47 -13.23
CA GLY A 125 10.91 -7.86 -13.12
C GLY A 125 10.76 -9.33 -12.77
N ALA A 126 11.72 -9.92 -12.04
CA ALA A 126 11.60 -11.31 -11.60
C ALA A 126 10.32 -11.53 -10.76
N GLY A 127 9.76 -10.45 -10.20
CA GLY A 127 8.69 -10.51 -9.23
C GLY A 127 9.18 -11.17 -7.95
N TYR A 128 8.24 -11.45 -7.05
CA TYR A 128 8.45 -12.37 -5.95
C TYR A 128 7.69 -13.66 -6.26
N ASP A 129 8.38 -14.81 -6.21
CA ASP A 129 7.77 -16.14 -6.28
C ASP A 129 6.95 -16.37 -5.00
N LEU A 130 5.72 -15.81 -5.01
CA LEU A 130 4.79 -15.85 -3.90
C LEU A 130 4.22 -17.26 -3.76
N LYS A 131 4.87 -18.07 -2.95
CA LYS A 131 4.38 -19.37 -2.53
C LYS A 131 3.40 -19.20 -1.39
N TYR A 132 2.19 -19.71 -1.59
CA TYR A 132 1.16 -19.79 -0.58
C TYR A 132 1.17 -21.19 0.04
N LEU A 133 0.90 -21.26 1.35
CA LEU A 133 0.68 -22.53 2.02
C LEU A 133 -0.63 -23.14 1.49
N THR A 134 -0.54 -24.30 0.84
CA THR A 134 -1.70 -24.93 0.18
C THR A 134 -2.38 -26.02 1.01
N GLY A 135 -1.77 -26.48 2.12
CA GLY A 135 -2.37 -27.50 2.98
C GLY A 135 -2.82 -27.01 4.36
N PHE A 136 -3.39 -27.94 5.12
CA PHE A 136 -4.00 -27.71 6.43
C PHE A 136 -3.40 -28.65 7.50
N GLY A 137 -3.70 -28.39 8.77
CA GLY A 137 -3.30 -29.26 9.87
C GLY A 137 -1.81 -29.18 10.18
N ALA A 138 -1.08 -30.29 9.99
CA ALA A 138 0.34 -30.39 10.35
C ALA A 138 1.21 -29.39 9.56
N GLU A 139 0.85 -29.06 8.32
CA GLU A 139 1.57 -28.05 7.53
C GLU A 139 1.39 -26.64 8.09
N VAL A 140 0.19 -26.31 8.61
CA VAL A 140 -0.06 -25.05 9.31
C VAL A 140 0.70 -24.99 10.62
N TRP A 141 0.72 -26.08 11.39
CA TRP A 141 1.52 -26.11 12.62
C TRP A 141 3.01 -25.95 12.34
N ARG A 142 3.51 -26.58 11.28
CA ARG A 142 4.89 -26.46 10.83
C ARG A 142 5.20 -25.05 10.31
N PHE A 143 4.22 -24.34 9.73
CA PHE A 143 4.37 -22.93 9.39
C PHE A 143 4.73 -22.09 10.62
N TRP A 144 4.14 -22.36 11.78
CA TRP A 144 4.42 -21.61 13.01
C TRP A 144 5.68 -22.07 13.79
N ASP A 145 6.33 -23.16 13.38
CA ASP A 145 7.57 -23.62 14.00
C ASP A 145 8.78 -22.94 13.35
N PRO A 146 9.46 -21.99 14.02
CA PRO A 146 10.60 -21.27 13.44
C PRO A 146 11.80 -22.18 13.14
N ARG A 147 11.85 -23.39 13.69
CA ARG A 147 12.95 -24.35 13.50
C ARG A 147 12.75 -25.25 12.28
N ALA A 148 11.54 -25.26 11.71
CA ALA A 148 11.18 -26.20 10.67
C ALA A 148 11.21 -25.53 9.30
N ALA A 149 12.32 -25.63 8.55
CA ALA A 149 12.43 -25.02 7.22
C ALA A 149 11.23 -25.36 6.31
N SER A 150 10.68 -24.34 5.63
CA SER A 150 9.53 -24.51 4.74
C SER A 150 9.83 -23.98 3.34
N ALA A 151 9.94 -24.89 2.37
CA ALA A 151 10.07 -24.54 0.95
C ALA A 151 8.76 -24.05 0.31
N ALA A 152 7.65 -24.16 1.04
CA ALA A 152 6.29 -23.81 0.59
C ALA A 152 5.89 -22.37 0.93
N VAL A 153 6.81 -21.58 1.49
CA VAL A 153 6.56 -20.23 2.00
C VAL A 153 7.57 -19.28 1.38
N SER A 154 7.11 -18.11 0.97
CA SER A 154 7.96 -17.09 0.35
C SER A 154 8.89 -16.46 1.39
N PRO A 155 10.13 -16.09 1.01
CA PRO A 155 11.02 -15.33 1.89
C PRO A 155 10.31 -14.09 2.46
N GLY A 156 10.42 -13.88 3.78
CA GLY A 156 9.81 -12.74 4.47
C GLY A 156 8.37 -12.94 4.95
N GLN A 157 7.69 -14.03 4.58
CA GLN A 157 6.38 -14.39 5.16
C GLN A 157 6.51 -15.02 6.56
N ARG A 158 7.72 -15.45 6.94
CA ARG A 158 8.02 -16.11 8.21
C ARG A 158 9.47 -15.87 8.61
N ILE A 159 9.73 -15.85 9.92
CA ILE A 159 11.08 -15.84 10.51
C ILE A 159 11.50 -17.31 10.76
N GLU A 160 12.64 -17.71 10.20
CA GLU A 160 13.29 -18.99 10.44
C GLU A 160 14.58 -18.77 11.25
N ILE A 161 14.92 -19.70 12.14
CA ILE A 161 16.10 -19.63 13.04
C ILE A 161 17.03 -20.80 12.75
#